data_AF-A0A2S5ZDT8-F1
#
_entry.id   AF-A0A2S5ZDT8-F1
#
_cell.length_a   1.000
_cell.length_b   1.000
_cell.length_c   1.000
_cell.angle_alpha   90.00
_cell.angle_beta   90.00
_cell.angle_gamma   90.00
#
_symmetry.space_group_name_H-M   'P 1'
#
loop_
_entity.id
_entity.type
_entity.pdbx_description
1 polymer ?
#
loop_
_entity_poly.entity_id
_entity_poly.type
_entity_poly.pdbx_seq_one_letter_code
_entity_poly.pdbx_strand_id
1 'polypeptide(L)'
;MKLNPIFIVFVASIATSTFIGCASKSKDSSPEELEKQRAETRADFQNLIADEIDNPARAEKFAALAAEREQLISQHATAVQHYSKRLKTLSRDYSTERETLETLIQKYNAERRAAQSEFLALMGKMKATVTAKEWGKLAKFELKELNPRTMSYQAGGQ
;
A
#
# COMPACT_ATOMS: atom_id res chain seq x y z
N MET A 1 -36.42 -61.15 6.56
CA MET A 1 -36.58 -60.37 7.80
C MET A 1 -36.19 -58.93 7.50
N LYS A 2 -37.15 -58.00 7.46
CA LYS A 2 -36.88 -56.57 7.26
C LYS A 2 -36.55 -55.94 8.62
N LEU A 3 -35.44 -55.22 8.70
CA LEU A 3 -35.19 -54.21 9.72
C LEU A 3 -34.50 -53.02 9.05
N ASN A 4 -35.08 -51.85 9.33
CA ASN A 4 -34.91 -50.56 8.68
C ASN A 4 -33.60 -49.87 9.15
N PRO A 5 -33.09 -48.89 8.39
CA PRO A 5 -31.86 -48.16 8.67
C PRO A 5 -32.13 -47.06 9.71
N ILE A 6 -31.05 -46.52 10.27
CA ILE A 6 -30.90 -45.24 11.01
C ILE A 6 -29.95 -45.51 12.20
N PHE A 7 -28.87 -44.69 12.28
CA PHE A 7 -27.82 -44.61 13.30
C PHE A 7 -26.58 -45.51 13.19
N ILE A 8 -25.69 -45.20 12.23
CA ILE A 8 -24.23 -45.28 12.42
C ILE A 8 -23.61 -44.06 11.71
N VAL A 9 -23.63 -42.88 12.36
CA VAL A 9 -22.48 -42.24 13.01
C VAL A 9 -21.33 -41.89 12.04
N PHE A 10 -21.40 -40.64 11.57
CA PHE A 10 -20.31 -39.71 11.24
C PHE A 10 -18.95 -40.08 11.84
N VAL A 11 -17.93 -40.39 11.02
CA VAL A 11 -16.52 -40.00 11.20
C VAL A 11 -15.78 -40.16 9.85
N ALA A 12 -14.90 -39.21 9.52
CA ALA A 12 -13.81 -39.26 8.52
C ALA A 12 -14.10 -38.84 7.07
N SER A 13 -14.39 -37.55 6.88
CA SER A 13 -13.98 -36.82 5.67
C SER A 13 -12.94 -35.77 6.06
N ILE A 14 -11.69 -36.18 6.26
CA ILE A 14 -10.58 -35.23 6.41
C ILE A 14 -10.15 -34.79 5.02
N ALA A 15 -10.45 -33.52 4.76
CA ALA A 15 -10.07 -32.74 3.61
C ALA A 15 -8.57 -32.85 3.28
N THR A 16 -8.25 -33.45 2.14
CA THR A 16 -7.02 -33.16 1.39
C THR A 16 -7.29 -31.98 0.46
N SER A 17 -7.47 -30.80 1.05
CA SER A 17 -7.40 -29.55 0.30
C SER A 17 -5.93 -29.26 0.04
N THR A 18 -5.46 -29.64 -1.14
CA THR A 18 -4.17 -29.21 -1.68
C THR A 18 -4.08 -27.69 -1.62
N PHE A 19 -3.14 -27.19 -0.84
CA PHE A 19 -2.70 -25.80 -0.88
C PHE A 19 -2.25 -25.49 -2.31
N ILE A 20 -3.13 -24.87 -3.10
CA ILE A 20 -2.71 -24.08 -4.25
C ILE A 20 -2.00 -22.87 -3.63
N GLY A 21 -0.72 -23.04 -3.33
CA GLY A 21 0.17 -21.94 -3.04
C GLY A 21 0.12 -21.03 -4.25
N CYS A 22 -0.48 -19.85 -4.09
CA CYS A 22 -0.35 -18.74 -5.02
C CYS A 22 1.10 -18.25 -5.00
N ALA A 23 2.01 -19.03 -5.58
CA ALA A 23 3.31 -18.55 -6.02
C ALA A 23 3.08 -17.86 -7.37
N SER A 24 2.43 -16.70 -7.36
CA SER A 24 2.54 -15.79 -8.49
C SER A 24 4.00 -15.36 -8.55
N LYS A 25 4.75 -15.98 -9.45
CA LYS A 25 6.13 -15.64 -9.81
C LYS A 25 6.13 -14.15 -10.17
N SER A 26 6.52 -13.27 -9.23
CA SER A 26 6.78 -11.88 -9.55
C SER A 26 7.91 -11.88 -10.55
N LYS A 27 7.67 -11.34 -11.74
CA LYS A 27 8.74 -11.00 -12.65
C LYS A 27 9.53 -9.91 -11.91
N ASP A 28 10.74 -10.22 -11.48
CA ASP A 28 11.61 -9.24 -10.84
C ASP A 28 12.00 -8.22 -11.91
N SER A 29 11.20 -7.17 -12.04
CA SER A 29 11.50 -6.03 -12.90
C SER A 29 12.76 -5.35 -12.39
N SER A 30 13.61 -4.87 -13.30
CA SER A 30 14.80 -4.12 -12.90
C SER A 30 14.39 -2.80 -12.21
N PRO A 31 15.25 -2.21 -11.36
CA PRO A 31 14.96 -0.90 -10.76
C PRO A 31 14.61 0.17 -11.80
N GLU A 32 15.26 0.15 -12.96
CA GLU A 32 15.01 1.08 -14.07
C GLU A 32 13.62 0.86 -14.70
N GLU A 33 13.22 -0.40 -14.91
CA GLU A 33 11.88 -0.74 -15.40
C GLU A 33 10.79 -0.30 -14.41
N LEU A 34 11.03 -0.43 -13.10
CA LEU A 34 10.12 0.02 -12.05
C LEU A 34 9.99 1.54 -11.99
N GLU A 35 11.09 2.28 -12.16
CA GLU A 35 11.05 3.75 -12.25
C GLU A 35 10.28 4.21 -13.49
N LYS A 36 10.53 3.55 -14.63
CA LYS A 36 9.82 3.84 -15.88
C LYS A 36 8.32 3.58 -15.74
N GLN A 37 7.93 2.42 -15.21
CA GLN A 37 6.53 2.09 -14.96
C GLN A 37 5.86 3.09 -14.01
N ARG A 38 6.58 3.56 -12.98
CA ARG A 38 6.10 4.61 -12.08
C ARG A 38 5.88 5.93 -12.81
N ALA A 39 6.81 6.34 -13.66
CA ALA A 39 6.68 7.56 -14.45
C ALA A 39 5.49 7.49 -15.42
N GLU A 40 5.32 6.37 -16.12
CA GLU A 40 4.19 6.14 -17.03
C GLU A 40 2.85 6.18 -16.29
N THR A 41 2.74 5.45 -15.17
CA THR A 41 1.50 5.43 -14.36
C THR A 41 1.15 6.82 -13.82
N ARG A 42 2.16 7.64 -13.46
CA ARG A 42 1.94 9.02 -13.04
C ARG A 42 1.47 9.90 -14.20
N ALA A 43 2.03 9.75 -15.40
CA ALA A 43 1.59 10.46 -16.58
C ALA A 43 0.13 10.11 -16.94
N ASP A 44 -0.24 8.83 -16.87
CA ASP A 44 -1.60 8.36 -17.06
C ASP A 44 -2.57 8.99 -16.06
N PHE A 45 -2.15 9.13 -14.80
CA PHE A 45 -2.98 9.79 -13.80
C PHE A 45 -3.18 11.29 -14.09
N GLN A 46 -2.14 11.98 -14.55
CA GLN A 46 -2.26 13.39 -14.95
C GLN A 46 -3.20 13.57 -16.13
N ASN A 47 -3.14 12.68 -17.12
CA ASN A 47 -4.07 12.68 -18.24
C ASN A 47 -5.51 12.43 -17.75
N LEU A 48 -5.72 11.45 -16.87
CA LEU A 48 -7.04 11.18 -16.29
C LEU A 48 -7.60 12.38 -15.52
N ILE A 49 -6.75 13.12 -14.79
CA ILE A 49 -7.16 14.34 -14.09
C ILE A 49 -7.65 15.40 -15.09
N ALA A 50 -6.92 15.62 -16.18
CA ALA A 50 -7.27 16.58 -17.22
C ALA A 50 -8.56 16.18 -17.97
N ASP A 51 -8.75 14.88 -18.23
CA ASP A 51 -9.91 14.36 -18.95
C ASP A 51 -11.18 14.32 -18.09
N GLU A 52 -11.06 14.08 -16.78
CA GLU A 52 -12.22 13.88 -15.91
C GLU A 52 -12.73 15.18 -15.26
N ILE A 53 -11.87 16.19 -15.09
CA ILE A 53 -12.22 17.44 -14.41
C ILE A 53 -12.39 18.56 -15.43
N ASP A 54 -13.63 18.81 -15.86
CA ASP A 54 -13.96 19.81 -16.90
C ASP A 54 -13.43 21.23 -16.61
N ASN A 55 -13.34 21.62 -15.34
CA ASN A 55 -12.85 22.95 -14.96
C ASN A 55 -11.32 22.92 -14.84
N PRO A 56 -10.58 23.64 -15.71
CA PRO A 56 -9.13 23.55 -15.77
C PRO A 56 -8.43 24.03 -14.49
N ALA A 57 -8.98 25.05 -13.81
CA ALA A 57 -8.42 25.53 -12.54
C ALA A 57 -8.62 24.53 -11.40
N ARG A 58 -9.74 23.78 -11.39
CA ARG A 58 -9.94 22.66 -10.45
C ARG A 58 -9.02 21.48 -10.78
N ALA A 59 -8.82 21.19 -12.07
CA ALA A 59 -7.93 20.14 -12.51
C ALA A 59 -6.48 20.42 -12.07
N GLU A 60 -5.99 21.63 -12.31
CA GLU A 60 -4.66 22.09 -11.86
C GLU A 60 -4.51 21.98 -10.34
N LYS A 61 -5.51 22.47 -9.58
CA LYS A 61 -5.50 22.35 -8.12
C LYS A 61 -5.46 20.90 -7.64
N PHE A 62 -6.24 20.01 -8.28
CA PHE A 62 -6.23 18.59 -7.93
C PHE A 62 -4.91 17.93 -8.28
N ALA A 63 -4.32 18.24 -9.44
CA ALA A 63 -3.01 17.77 -9.86
C ALA A 63 -1.90 18.16 -8.87
N ALA A 64 -1.93 19.41 -8.36
CA ALA A 64 -1.00 19.86 -7.34
C ALA A 64 -1.15 19.06 -6.04
N LEU A 65 -2.39 18.84 -5.56
CA LEU A 65 -2.65 18.01 -4.38
C LEU A 65 -2.24 16.54 -4.58
N ALA A 66 -2.40 16.01 -5.79
CA ALA A 66 -1.92 14.66 -6.13
C ALA A 66 -0.38 14.57 -6.09
N ALA A 67 0.33 15.62 -6.51
CA ALA A 67 1.79 15.69 -6.39
C ALA A 67 2.24 15.77 -4.92
N GLU A 68 1.56 16.57 -4.08
CA GLU A 68 1.79 16.60 -2.63
C GLU A 68 1.59 15.21 -2.01
N ARG A 69 0.58 14.47 -2.46
CA ARG A 69 0.28 13.11 -1.97
C ARG A 69 1.42 12.16 -2.30
N GLU A 70 1.93 12.20 -3.53
CA GLU A 70 3.06 11.38 -3.96
C GLU A 70 4.32 11.67 -3.13
N GLN A 71 4.59 12.96 -2.86
CA GLN A 71 5.70 13.36 -2.01
C GLN A 71 5.57 12.78 -0.60
N LEU A 72 4.37 12.86 0.00
CA LEU A 72 4.12 12.33 1.34
C LEU A 72 4.27 10.80 1.39
N ILE A 73 3.81 10.08 0.36
CA ILE A 73 4.01 8.63 0.24
C ILE A 73 5.51 8.30 0.14
N SER A 74 6.26 9.02 -0.67
CA SER A 74 7.70 8.82 -0.84
C SER A 74 8.48 9.06 0.46
N GLN A 75 8.15 10.14 1.19
CA GLN A 75 8.72 10.45 2.49
C GLN A 75 8.42 9.34 3.51
N HIS A 76 7.17 8.85 3.56
CA HIS A 76 6.81 7.77 4.45
C HIS A 76 7.53 6.46 4.10
N ALA A 77 7.64 6.10 2.82
CA ALA A 77 8.38 4.93 2.38
C ALA A 77 9.86 4.99 2.81
N THR A 78 10.48 6.17 2.66
CA THR A 78 11.86 6.43 3.14
C THR A 78 11.97 6.22 4.65
N ALA A 79 11.03 6.75 5.43
CA ALA A 79 11.00 6.56 6.89
C ALA A 79 10.87 5.07 7.27
N VAL A 80 10.03 4.29 6.57
CA VAL A 80 9.89 2.85 6.80
C VAL A 80 11.19 2.10 6.50
N GLN A 81 11.89 2.43 5.41
CA GLN A 81 13.18 1.82 5.07
C GLN A 81 14.25 2.14 6.13
N HIS A 82 14.33 3.40 6.58
CA HIS A 82 15.24 3.82 7.65
C HIS A 82 14.96 3.09 8.96
N TYR A 83 13.69 3.02 9.38
CA TYR A 83 13.27 2.27 10.57
C TYR A 83 13.64 0.80 10.46
N SER A 84 13.30 0.16 9.32
CA SER A 84 13.56 -1.27 9.10
C SER A 84 15.05 -1.60 9.14
N LYS A 85 15.89 -0.77 8.50
CA LYS A 85 17.34 -0.91 8.53
C LYS A 85 17.88 -0.78 9.95
N ARG A 86 17.42 0.23 10.71
CA ARG A 86 17.89 0.47 12.07
C ARG A 86 17.44 -0.62 13.05
N LEU A 87 16.21 -1.11 12.91
CA LEU A 87 15.71 -2.24 13.68
C LEU A 87 16.52 -3.50 13.38
N LYS A 88 16.82 -3.80 12.11
CA LYS A 88 17.66 -4.94 11.70
C LYS A 88 19.07 -4.84 12.29
N THR A 89 19.67 -3.65 12.32
CA THR A 89 20.99 -3.44 12.94
C THR A 89 20.96 -3.69 14.44
N LEU A 90 20.05 -3.02 15.15
CA LEU A 90 19.96 -3.10 16.62
C LEU A 90 19.55 -4.49 17.13
N SER A 91 18.62 -5.16 16.44
CA SER A 91 18.16 -6.50 16.82
C SER A 91 19.23 -7.59 16.68
N ARG A 92 20.29 -7.35 15.90
CA ARG A 92 21.42 -8.27 15.73
C ARG A 92 22.55 -8.04 16.73
N ASP A 93 22.53 -6.91 17.42
CA ASP A 93 23.53 -6.56 18.43
C ASP A 93 23.01 -6.98 19.81
N TYR A 94 23.57 -8.08 20.34
CA TYR A 94 23.21 -8.61 21.66
C TYR A 94 23.54 -7.67 22.83
N SER A 95 24.33 -6.61 22.59
CA SER A 95 24.59 -5.57 23.58
C SER A 95 23.55 -4.45 23.57
N THR A 96 22.65 -4.42 22.57
CA THR A 96 21.58 -3.42 22.51
C THR A 96 20.63 -3.57 23.69
N GLU A 97 20.49 -2.50 24.46
CA GLU A 97 19.51 -2.44 25.54
C GLU A 97 18.07 -2.41 25.01
N ARG A 98 17.18 -3.07 25.74
CA ARG A 98 15.74 -3.08 25.44
C ARG A 98 15.16 -1.67 25.28
N GLU A 99 15.56 -0.74 26.13
CA GLU A 99 15.10 0.66 26.08
C GLU A 99 15.45 1.35 24.75
N THR A 100 16.60 1.01 24.16
CA THR A 100 17.01 1.53 22.85
C THR A 100 16.06 1.05 21.74
N LEU A 101 15.65 -0.23 21.78
CA LEU A 101 14.67 -0.78 20.83
C LEU A 101 13.29 -0.16 21.02
N GLU A 102 12.82 -0.04 22.28
CA GLU A 102 11.53 0.56 22.60
C GLU A 102 11.46 2.02 22.13
N THR A 103 12.52 2.79 22.37
CA THR A 103 12.65 4.18 21.89
C THR A 103 12.57 4.26 20.37
N LEU A 104 13.25 3.36 19.64
CA LEU A 104 13.17 3.32 18.18
C LEU A 104 11.73 3.06 17.71
N ILE A 105 11.06 2.08 18.32
CA ILE A 105 9.68 1.71 17.99
C ILE A 105 8.71 2.86 18.28
N GLN A 106 8.86 3.53 19.42
CA GLN A 106 8.01 4.67 19.80
C GLN A 106 8.18 5.84 18.84
N LYS A 107 9.42 6.19 18.47
CA LYS A 107 9.70 7.25 17.49
C LYS A 107 9.05 6.96 16.13
N TYR A 108 9.27 5.76 15.59
CA TYR A 108 8.65 5.37 14.33
C TYR A 108 7.12 5.35 14.40
N ASN A 109 6.54 4.91 15.51
CA ASN A 109 5.09 4.95 15.70
C ASN A 109 4.53 6.38 15.75
N ALA A 110 5.27 7.34 16.32
CA ALA A 110 4.89 8.75 16.30
C ALA A 110 4.93 9.30 14.87
N GLU A 111 6.03 9.08 14.14
CA GLU A 111 6.18 9.48 12.73
C GLU A 111 5.09 8.87 11.84
N ARG A 112 4.80 7.57 12.00
CA ARG A 112 3.74 6.87 11.25
C ARG A 112 2.36 7.48 11.49
N ARG A 113 2.03 7.85 12.73
CA ARG A 113 0.76 8.49 13.06
C ARG A 113 0.67 9.90 12.48
N ALA A 114 1.75 10.67 12.53
CA ALA A 114 1.83 12.00 11.93
C ALA A 114 1.58 11.93 10.42
N ALA A 115 2.33 11.07 9.71
CA ALA A 115 2.18 10.85 8.27
C ALA A 115 0.75 10.39 7.90
N GLN A 116 0.14 9.51 8.69
CA GLN A 116 -1.25 9.08 8.46
C GLN A 116 -2.25 10.25 8.63
N SER A 117 -2.06 11.09 9.64
CA SER A 117 -2.91 12.26 9.86
C SER A 117 -2.79 13.26 8.70
N GLU A 118 -1.58 13.55 8.25
CA GLU A 118 -1.31 14.43 7.11
C GLU A 118 -1.90 13.88 5.81
N PHE A 119 -1.74 12.57 5.56
CA PHE A 119 -2.33 11.90 4.40
C PHE A 119 -3.87 12.02 4.40
N LEU A 120 -4.53 11.75 5.54
CA LEU A 120 -5.98 11.85 5.64
C LEU A 120 -6.48 13.29 5.44
N ALA A 121 -5.77 14.28 5.98
CA ALA A 121 -6.09 15.69 5.76
C ALA A 121 -5.97 16.06 4.28
N LEU A 122 -4.90 15.60 3.61
CA LEU A 122 -4.69 15.83 2.17
C LEU A 122 -5.78 15.17 1.33
N MET A 123 -6.14 13.91 1.63
CA MET A 123 -7.25 13.22 0.96
C MET A 123 -8.58 13.97 1.12
N GLY A 124 -8.79 14.63 2.26
CA GLY A 124 -9.93 15.54 2.46
C GLY A 124 -9.91 16.72 1.51
N LYS A 125 -8.75 17.40 1.34
CA LYS A 125 -8.58 18.51 0.39
C LYS A 125 -8.78 18.07 -1.06
N MET A 126 -8.25 16.91 -1.43
CA MET A 126 -8.42 16.33 -2.77
C MET A 126 -9.90 16.10 -3.07
N LYS A 127 -10.61 15.40 -2.18
CA LYS A 127 -12.06 15.16 -2.30
C LYS A 127 -12.87 16.44 -2.42
N ALA A 128 -12.51 17.49 -1.67
CA ALA A 128 -13.21 18.77 -1.71
C ALA A 128 -13.00 19.56 -3.03
N THR A 129 -12.03 19.16 -3.86
CA THR A 129 -11.70 19.86 -5.12
C THR A 129 -12.48 19.31 -6.32
N VAL A 130 -13.08 18.14 -6.17
CA VAL A 130 -13.76 17.39 -7.25
C VAL A 130 -15.19 17.01 -6.85
N THR A 131 -16.00 16.63 -7.83
CA THR A 131 -17.32 16.06 -7.59
C THR A 131 -17.21 14.61 -7.11
N ALA A 132 -18.29 14.06 -6.54
CA ALA A 132 -18.31 12.66 -6.11
C ALA A 132 -18.10 11.68 -7.29
N LYS A 133 -18.60 12.02 -8.49
CA LYS A 133 -18.44 11.21 -9.70
C LYS A 133 -16.99 11.19 -10.17
N GLU A 134 -16.37 12.37 -10.27
CA GLU A 134 -14.96 12.54 -10.63
C GLU A 134 -14.06 11.81 -9.62
N TRP A 135 -14.31 12.02 -8.31
CA TRP A 135 -13.59 11.36 -7.23
C TRP A 135 -13.65 9.83 -7.35
N GLY A 136 -14.82 9.27 -7.67
CA GLY A 136 -14.99 7.83 -7.82
C GLY A 136 -14.07 7.22 -8.88
N LYS A 137 -13.82 7.93 -9.98
CA LYS A 137 -12.91 7.47 -11.04
C LYS A 137 -11.44 7.68 -10.68
N LEU A 138 -11.09 8.87 -10.17
CA LEU A 138 -9.72 9.22 -9.78
C LEU A 138 -9.23 8.30 -8.66
N ALA A 139 -10.02 8.11 -7.60
CA ALA A 139 -9.66 7.24 -6.48
C ALA A 139 -9.55 5.77 -6.89
N LYS A 140 -10.36 5.31 -7.86
CA LYS A 140 -10.27 3.94 -8.38
C LYS A 140 -8.93 3.72 -9.09
N PHE A 141 -8.48 4.70 -9.89
CA PHE A 141 -7.16 4.66 -10.51
C PHE A 141 -6.07 4.63 -9.44
N GLU A 142 -6.12 5.53 -8.46
CA GLU A 142 -5.12 5.59 -7.38
C GLU A 142 -5.00 4.27 -6.61
N LEU A 143 -6.12 3.63 -6.27
CA LEU A 143 -6.13 2.38 -5.51
C LEU A 143 -5.61 1.19 -6.31
N LYS A 144 -5.79 1.20 -7.64
CA LYS A 144 -5.42 0.10 -8.53
C LYS A 144 -3.98 0.23 -9.03
N GLU A 145 -3.61 1.41 -9.49
CA GLU A 145 -2.36 1.64 -10.23
C GLU A 145 -1.31 2.37 -9.38
N LEU A 146 -1.71 3.28 -8.47
CA LEU A 146 -0.80 4.05 -7.61
C LEU A 146 -0.77 3.52 -6.16
N ASN A 147 -0.99 2.22 -5.96
CA ASN A 147 -0.97 1.64 -4.63
C ASN A 147 0.47 1.60 -4.08
N PRO A 148 0.77 2.23 -2.93
CA PRO A 148 2.13 2.26 -2.40
C PRO A 148 2.73 0.87 -2.16
N ARG A 149 1.90 -0.13 -1.84
CA ARG A 149 2.37 -1.52 -1.62
C ARG A 149 2.94 -2.16 -2.87
N THR A 150 2.41 -1.80 -4.04
CA THR A 150 2.91 -2.30 -5.33
C THR A 150 4.00 -1.40 -5.90
N MET A 151 3.97 -0.10 -5.58
CA MET A 151 4.86 0.90 -6.18
C MET A 151 6.16 1.18 -5.39
N SER A 152 6.15 0.99 -4.06
CA SER A 152 7.24 1.48 -3.19
C SER A 152 7.97 0.37 -2.40
N TYR A 153 7.31 -0.75 -2.13
CA TYR A 153 7.82 -1.79 -1.21
C TYR A 153 8.56 -2.94 -1.89
N GLN A 154 8.64 -2.98 -3.23
CA GLN A 154 9.33 -4.05 -3.95
C GLN A 154 10.87 -3.98 -3.81
N ALA A 155 11.45 -2.84 -3.45
CA ALA A 155 12.90 -2.67 -3.35
C ALA A 155 13.55 -3.19 -2.04
N GLY A 156 12.77 -3.74 -1.10
CA GLY A 156 13.26 -4.13 0.24
C GLY A 156 13.37 -5.63 0.50
N GLY A 157 13.04 -6.48 -0.49
CA GLY A 157 13.04 -7.93 -0.35
C GLY A 157 14.37 -8.58 -0.73
N GLN A 158 15.46 -8.26 -0.03
CA GLN A 158 16.70 -9.05 -0.05
C GLN A 158 17.30 -9.18 1.36
#